data_AF-A0A645G8X4-F1
#
_entry.id   AF-A0A645G8X4-F1
#
_cell.length_a   1.000
_cell.length_b   1.000
_cell.length_c   1.000
_cell.angle_alpha   90.00
_cell.angle_beta   90.00
_cell.angle_gamma   90.00
#
_symmetry.space_group_name_H-M   'P 1'
#
loop_
_entity.id
_entity.type
_entity.pdbx_description
1 polymer ?
#
loop_
_entity_poly.entity_id
_entity_poly.type
_entity_poly.pdbx_seq_one_letter_code
_entity_poly.pdbx_strand_id
1 'polypeptide(L)'
;MKQAIYILALTFLTVTSSFGQTFNDSIYATWWSNKEKSIFQSVDKGTFSGMTNGYIQLKNEKDTLVLDFQNSKTTLNVIHDPDEMYDKSTKEYSAQTTSGKTSLTYEIYALANILVLN
;
A
#
# COMPACT_ATOMS: atom_id res chain seq x y z
N MET A 1 -36.58 -4.45 -43.75
CA MET A 1 -36.89 -4.70 -42.33
C MET A 1 -36.14 -5.90 -41.74
N LYS A 2 -36.22 -7.11 -42.33
CA LYS A 2 -35.53 -8.30 -41.80
C LYS A 2 -34.00 -8.14 -41.64
N GLN A 3 -33.32 -7.52 -42.60
CA GLN A 3 -31.88 -7.24 -42.53
C GLN A 3 -31.48 -6.28 -41.41
N ALA A 4 -32.30 -5.25 -41.14
CA ALA A 4 -32.03 -4.32 -40.05
C ALA A 4 -32.13 -5.01 -38.68
N ILE A 5 -33.04 -5.98 -38.54
CA ILE A 5 -33.20 -6.79 -37.33
C ILE A 5 -31.98 -7.71 -37.13
N TYR A 6 -31.45 -8.33 -38.20
CA TYR A 6 -30.24 -9.14 -38.11
C TYR A 6 -29.01 -8.33 -37.70
N ILE A 7 -28.87 -7.11 -38.23
CA ILE A 7 -27.77 -6.21 -37.88
C ILE A 7 -27.87 -5.79 -36.41
N LEU A 8 -29.07 -5.43 -35.94
CA LEU A 8 -29.32 -5.07 -34.53
C LEU A 8 -29.02 -6.23 -33.58
N ALA A 9 -29.42 -7.45 -33.94
CA ALA A 9 -29.14 -8.66 -33.16
C ALA A 9 -27.63 -8.97 -33.12
N LEU A 10 -26.91 -8.81 -34.24
CA LEU A 10 -25.46 -8.99 -34.28
C LEU A 10 -24.74 -7.96 -33.40
N THR A 11 -25.16 -6.69 -33.45
CA THR A 11 -24.58 -5.65 -32.59
C THR A 11 -24.83 -5.91 -31.10
N PHE A 12 -26.00 -6.44 -30.72
CA PHE A 12 -26.28 -6.80 -29.32
C PHE A 12 -25.45 -7.98 -28.83
N LEU A 13 -25.15 -8.95 -29.71
CA LEU A 13 -24.31 -10.10 -29.39
C LEU A 13 -22.83 -9.73 -29.18
N THR A 14 -22.36 -8.64 -29.79
CA THR A 14 -20.98 -8.15 -29.61
C THR A 14 -20.77 -7.22 -28.41
N VAL A 15 -21.85 -6.75 -27.77
CA VAL A 15 -21.77 -5.83 -26.61
C VAL A 15 -21.56 -6.59 -25.29
N THR A 16 -21.78 -7.90 -25.25
CA THR A 16 -21.66 -8.71 -24.01
C THR A 16 -20.25 -9.18 -23.68
N SER A 17 -19.29 -9.08 -24.61
CA SER A 17 -17.88 -9.34 -24.33
C SER A 17 -17.18 -8.04 -23.96
N SER A 18 -17.52 -7.48 -22.81
CA SER A 18 -16.66 -6.50 -22.15
C SER A 18 -15.32 -7.16 -21.88
N PHE A 19 -14.26 -6.71 -22.55
CA PHE A 19 -12.86 -7.05 -22.26
C PHE A 19 -12.43 -6.43 -20.92
N GLY A 20 -13.07 -6.85 -19.83
CA GLY A 20 -12.59 -6.58 -18.49
C GLY A 20 -11.67 -7.71 -18.09
N GLN A 21 -10.36 -7.46 -18.01
CA GLN A 21 -9.47 -8.37 -17.28
C GLN A 21 -9.97 -8.41 -15.83
N THR A 22 -10.61 -9.50 -15.42
CA THR A 22 -10.88 -9.72 -14.00
C THR A 22 -9.55 -10.07 -13.34
N PHE A 23 -8.88 -9.06 -12.80
CA PHE A 23 -7.74 -9.29 -11.91
C PHE A 23 -8.29 -9.95 -10.64
N ASN A 24 -8.14 -11.27 -10.53
CA ASN A 24 -8.29 -11.96 -9.27
C ASN A 24 -7.03 -11.69 -8.43
N ASP A 25 -6.92 -10.45 -7.97
CA ASP A 25 -5.86 -10.03 -7.07
C ASP A 25 -6.44 -10.07 -5.65
N SER A 26 -6.23 -11.20 -4.99
CA SER A 26 -6.66 -11.42 -3.61
C SER A 26 -6.04 -10.40 -2.64
N ILE A 27 -4.87 -9.84 -2.96
CA ILE A 27 -4.23 -8.77 -2.20
C ILE A 27 -5.04 -7.49 -2.39
N TYR A 28 -5.36 -7.13 -3.63
CA TYR A 28 -6.18 -5.95 -3.92
C TYR A 28 -7.58 -6.05 -3.28
N ALA A 29 -8.23 -7.21 -3.34
CA ALA A 29 -9.54 -7.42 -2.72
C ALA A 29 -9.46 -7.26 -1.19
N THR A 30 -8.43 -7.85 -0.57
CA THR A 30 -8.18 -7.72 0.87
C THR A 30 -7.87 -6.28 1.25
N TRP A 31 -7.06 -5.57 0.46
CA TRP A 31 -6.75 -4.17 0.66
C TRP A 31 -8.01 -3.31 0.53
N TRP A 32 -8.78 -3.46 -0.54
CA TRP A 32 -10.01 -2.68 -0.72
C TRP A 32 -11.01 -2.88 0.41
N SER A 33 -11.13 -4.10 0.95
CA SER A 33 -12.04 -4.40 2.06
C SER A 33 -11.63 -3.77 3.41
N ASN A 34 -10.36 -3.36 3.54
CA ASN A 34 -9.79 -2.88 4.80
C ASN A 34 -9.26 -1.43 4.71
N LYS A 35 -9.44 -0.76 3.56
CA LYS A 35 -8.97 0.62 3.33
C LYS A 35 -9.47 1.64 4.36
N GLU A 36 -10.63 1.39 4.97
CA GLU A 36 -11.22 2.26 6.00
C GLU A 36 -10.94 1.79 7.44
N LYS A 37 -10.20 0.68 7.61
CA LYS A 37 -9.93 0.05 8.90
C LYS A 37 -8.50 0.29 9.39
N SER A 38 -7.77 1.19 8.74
CA SER A 38 -6.42 1.53 9.19
C SER A 38 -6.49 2.13 10.59
N ILE A 39 -5.57 1.73 11.46
CA ILE A 39 -5.45 2.32 12.81
C ILE A 39 -5.06 3.80 12.77
N PHE A 40 -4.61 4.28 11.60
CA PHE A 40 -4.24 5.66 11.35
C PHE A 40 -5.35 6.48 10.66
N GLN A 41 -6.53 5.89 10.38
CA GLN A 41 -7.64 6.59 9.71
C GLN A 41 -8.12 7.85 10.46
N SER A 42 -8.01 7.81 11.79
CA SER A 42 -8.41 8.89 12.71
C SER A 42 -7.26 9.81 13.10
N VAL A 43 -6.03 9.52 12.65
CA VAL A 43 -4.84 10.28 13.00
C VAL A 43 -4.54 11.28 11.88
N ASP A 44 -4.86 12.53 12.14
CA ASP A 44 -4.61 13.64 11.22
C ASP A 44 -3.10 13.90 11.05
N LYS A 45 -2.39 14.04 12.17
CA LYS A 45 -0.94 14.19 12.23
C LYS A 45 -0.39 13.79 13.59
N GLY A 46 0.90 13.47 13.66
CA GLY A 46 1.56 13.21 14.93
C GLY A 46 2.91 12.53 14.78
N THR A 47 3.71 12.57 15.85
CA THR A 47 4.97 11.84 15.94
C THR A 47 4.87 10.79 17.03
N PHE A 48 5.15 9.55 16.65
CA PHE A 48 5.13 8.38 17.52
C PHE A 48 6.55 7.83 17.64
N SER A 49 6.88 7.27 18.80
CA SER A 49 8.19 6.65 19.05
C SER A 49 8.00 5.23 19.57
N GLY A 50 8.89 4.35 19.16
CA GLY A 50 8.88 2.94 19.55
C GLY A 50 10.24 2.30 19.36
N MET A 51 10.23 0.96 19.40
CA MET A 51 11.43 0.13 19.27
C MET A 51 11.23 -0.85 18.12
N THR A 52 12.23 -1.02 17.27
CA THR A 52 12.25 -2.03 16.21
C THR A 52 13.25 -3.12 16.52
N ASN A 53 12.85 -4.36 16.25
CA ASN A 53 13.66 -5.56 16.37
C ASN A 53 13.55 -6.39 15.08
N GLY A 54 14.65 -6.95 14.61
CA GLY A 54 14.69 -7.85 13.45
C GLY A 54 15.85 -7.56 12.51
N TYR A 55 15.75 -8.01 11.27
CA TYR A 55 16.71 -7.68 10.22
C TYR A 55 16.02 -7.62 8.86
N ILE A 56 16.64 -6.88 7.93
CA ILE A 56 16.27 -6.83 6.51
C ILE A 56 17.46 -7.34 5.72
N GLN A 57 17.24 -8.32 4.86
CA GLN A 57 18.23 -8.79 3.91
C GLN A 57 17.86 -8.27 2.52
N LEU A 58 18.73 -7.42 1.96
CA LEU A 58 18.62 -6.89 0.61
C LEU A 58 19.64 -7.61 -0.26
N LYS A 59 19.19 -8.19 -1.38
CA LYS A 59 20.05 -8.90 -2.32
C LYS A 59 19.89 -8.31 -3.71
N ASN A 60 21.02 -8.00 -4.35
CA ASN A 60 21.08 -7.76 -5.78
C ASN A 60 21.75 -8.98 -6.46
N GLU A 61 22.03 -8.90 -7.76
CA GLU A 61 22.61 -10.03 -8.52
C GLU A 61 23.96 -10.53 -7.97
N LYS A 62 24.71 -9.70 -7.25
CA LYS A 62 26.10 -9.99 -6.82
C LYS A 62 26.29 -9.92 -5.31
N ASP A 63 25.60 -9.01 -4.65
CA ASP A 63 25.84 -8.60 -3.27
C ASP A 63 24.61 -8.87 -2.40
N THR A 64 24.87 -9.11 -1.12
CA THR A 64 23.86 -9.21 -0.07
C THR A 64 24.22 -8.24 1.04
N LEU A 65 23.28 -7.35 1.36
CA LEU A 65 23.34 -6.42 2.48
C LEU A 65 22.37 -6.89 3.55
N VAL A 66 22.85 -7.01 4.79
CA VAL A 66 22.01 -7.29 5.95
C VAL A 66 21.98 -6.06 6.84
N LEU A 67 20.78 -5.56 7.12
CA LEU A 67 20.51 -4.47 8.04
C LEU A 67 19.86 -5.08 9.29
N ASP A 68 20.54 -5.07 10.42
CA ASP A 68 19.98 -5.57 11.68
C ASP A 68 19.51 -4.43 12.59
N PHE A 69 18.49 -4.72 13.39
CA PHE A 69 17.85 -3.81 14.33
C PHE A 69 17.66 -4.56 15.66
N GLN A 70 18.40 -4.14 16.69
CA GLN A 70 18.32 -4.73 18.03
C GLN A 70 17.94 -3.64 19.04
N ASN A 71 16.68 -3.62 19.43
CA ASN A 71 16.09 -2.56 20.24
C ASN A 71 16.45 -1.16 19.68
N SER A 72 16.33 -1.03 18.36
CA SER A 72 16.63 0.23 17.68
C SER A 72 15.50 1.22 17.94
N LYS A 73 15.86 2.47 18.26
CA LYS A 73 14.89 3.55 18.36
C LYS A 73 14.27 3.79 16.98
N THR A 74 12.95 3.84 16.95
CA THR A 74 12.15 4.03 15.74
C THR A 74 11.16 5.16 15.95
N THR A 75 10.95 5.95 14.91
CA THR A 75 9.93 6.99 14.87
C THR A 75 8.96 6.75 13.73
N LEU A 76 7.69 7.06 13.96
CA LEU A 76 6.67 7.17 12.92
C LEU A 76 6.16 8.60 12.93
N ASN A 77 6.29 9.30 11.81
CA ASN A 77 5.62 10.57 11.60
C ASN A 77 4.39 10.36 10.72
N VAL A 78 3.25 10.82 11.20
CA VAL A 78 2.01 10.94 10.43
C VAL A 78 1.90 12.40 10.02
N ILE A 79 1.97 12.66 8.73
CA ILE A 79 2.00 14.00 8.14
C ILE A 79 0.71 14.16 7.36
N HIS A 80 -0.12 15.13 7.75
CA HIS A 80 -1.36 15.44 7.05
C HIS A 80 -1.09 15.77 5.58
N ASP A 81 -1.89 15.19 4.68
CA ASP A 81 -1.89 15.50 3.27
C ASP A 81 -2.80 16.72 3.02
N PRO A 82 -2.27 17.88 2.58
CA PRO A 82 -3.07 19.07 2.37
C PRO A 82 -4.15 18.91 1.29
N ASP A 83 -3.99 17.98 0.35
CA ASP A 83 -4.91 17.78 -0.76
C ASP A 83 -5.91 16.64 -0.51
N GLU A 84 -5.66 15.80 0.51
CA GLU A 84 -6.40 14.59 0.87
C GLU A 84 -6.89 13.75 -0.33
N MET A 85 -6.07 13.66 -1.39
CA MET A 85 -6.56 13.10 -2.68
C MET A 85 -6.82 11.59 -2.60
N TYR A 86 -5.93 10.86 -1.91
CA TYR A 86 -5.99 9.40 -1.82
C TYR A 86 -5.86 8.86 -0.39
N ASP A 87 -5.29 9.65 0.53
CA ASP A 87 -5.24 9.39 1.97
C ASP A 87 -5.30 10.73 2.70
N LYS A 88 -5.59 10.70 3.99
CA LYS A 88 -5.54 11.89 4.86
C LYS A 88 -4.12 12.26 5.27
N SER A 89 -3.20 11.31 5.20
CA SER A 89 -1.84 11.52 5.68
C SER A 89 -0.82 10.56 5.08
N THR A 90 0.42 11.01 5.00
CA THR A 90 1.60 10.21 4.72
C THR A 90 2.20 9.69 6.03
N LYS A 91 2.70 8.45 6.00
CA LYS A 91 3.28 7.76 7.16
C LYS A 91 4.75 7.49 6.88
N GLU A 92 5.62 8.16 7.62
CA GLU A 92 7.07 8.03 7.50
C GLU A 92 7.64 7.26 8.68
N TYR A 93 8.09 6.04 8.43
CA TYR A 93 8.82 5.23 9.39
C TYR A 93 10.32 5.49 9.26
N SER A 94 11.00 5.66 10.38
CA SER A 94 12.47 5.80 10.43
C SER A 94 13.03 4.95 11.55
N ALA A 95 14.00 4.12 11.23
CA ALA A 95 14.73 3.28 12.19
C ALA A 95 16.22 3.30 11.88
N GLN A 96 17.06 3.33 12.93
CA GLN A 96 18.50 3.15 12.77
C GLN A 96 18.88 1.68 12.96
N THR A 97 19.79 1.17 12.14
CA THR A 97 20.42 -0.14 12.38
C THR A 97 21.08 -0.20 13.76
N THR A 98 21.30 -1.39 14.29
CA THR A 98 21.99 -1.61 15.58
C THR A 98 23.33 -0.86 15.65
N SER A 99 24.04 -0.78 14.52
CA SER A 99 25.31 -0.07 14.42
C SER A 99 25.20 1.46 14.54
N GLY A 100 24.00 2.03 14.36
CA GLY A 100 23.76 3.47 14.26
C GLY A 100 24.28 4.12 12.96
N LYS A 101 24.93 3.37 12.07
CA LYS A 101 25.59 3.91 10.87
C LYS A 101 24.64 4.08 9.68
N THR A 102 23.56 3.31 9.67
CA THR A 102 22.59 3.28 8.59
C THR A 102 21.20 3.58 9.14
N SER A 103 20.48 4.47 8.48
CA SER A 103 19.06 4.73 8.71
C SER A 103 18.24 4.10 7.61
N LEU A 104 17.17 3.41 7.99
CA LEU A 104 16.11 2.96 7.10
C LEU A 104 14.95 3.92 7.23
N THR A 105 14.56 4.54 6.12
CA THR A 105 13.34 5.34 6.02
C THR A 105 12.39 4.65 5.06
N TYR A 106 11.13 4.49 5.47
CA TYR A 106 10.07 3.92 4.66
C TYR A 106 8.84 4.81 4.74
N GLU A 107 8.40 5.28 3.59
CA GLU A 107 7.27 6.20 3.44
C GLU A 107 6.11 5.47 2.78
N ILE A 108 4.90 5.70 3.30
CA ILE A 108 3.68 5.06 2.83
C ILE A 108 2.58 6.10 2.68
N TYR A 109 1.84 6.01 1.57
CA TYR A 109 0.69 6.85 1.27
C TYR A 109 -0.44 6.01 0.65
N ALA A 110 -1.69 6.41 0.92
CA ALA A 110 -2.91 5.75 0.41
C ALA A 110 -3.07 4.28 0.84
N LEU A 111 -3.60 3.45 -0.06
CA LEU A 111 -3.96 2.05 0.18
C LEU A 111 -2.78 1.16 0.61
N ALA A 112 -1.54 1.67 0.54
CA ALA A 112 -0.37 0.98 1.06
C ALA A 112 -0.32 0.91 2.60
N ASN A 113 -1.23 1.61 3.31
CA ASN A 113 -1.25 1.73 4.78
C ASN A 113 -2.44 1.02 5.47
N ILE A 114 -2.71 -0.22 5.08
CA ILE A 114 -3.74 -1.04 5.75
C ILE A 114 -3.10 -1.80 6.90
N LEU A 115 -2.89 -1.08 8.01
CA LEU A 115 -2.53 -1.65 9.29
C LEU A 115 -3.79 -1.75 10.15
N VAL A 116 -4.26 -2.98 10.34
CA VAL A 116 -5.46 -3.28 11.13
C VAL A 116 -5.02 -4.01 12.40
N LEU A 117 -5.55 -3.60 13.56
CA LEU A 117 -5.42 -4.40 14.78
C LEU A 117 -6.41 -5.58 14.67
N ASN A 118 -5.90 -6.81 14.80
CA ASN A 118 -6.73 -8.00 14.91
C ASN A 118 -7.32 -8.14 16.33
#